data_AF-A0A257Z2S8-F1
#
_entry.id   AF-A0A257Z2S8-F1
#
_cell.length_a   1.000
_cell.length_b   1.000
_cell.length_c   1.000
_cell.angle_alpha   90.00
_cell.angle_beta   90.00
_cell.angle_gamma   90.00
#
_symmetry.space_group_name_H-M   'P 1'
#
loop_
_entity.id
_entity.type
_entity.pdbx_description
1 polymer ?
#
loop_
_entity_poly.entity_id
_entity_poly.type
_entity_poly.pdbx_seq_one_letter_code
_entity_poly.pdbx_strand_id
1 'polypeptide(L)'
;GIGARDIAVSCIARLTPDEKFDPFPLFLALEAAAPQLAALGGRFHLLFCGQFRDPTWSPAFAEGARRLMPGVGYHQLDGGDAVERKSVLSASDIFVFPVDNLQETFGLAPVEAMAAGLPVIVSDWDGMKDTVTDTTGFRIPTEMARAGAATHISLRHLGGTDSYLQYLGQLSALTRTGG
;
A
#
# COMPACT_ATOMS: atom_id res chain seq x y z
N GLY A 1 8.34 1.82 21.41
CA GLY A 1 8.86 0.69 20.63
C GLY A 1 7.73 -0.27 20.35
N ILE A 2 7.84 -1.11 19.32
CA ILE A 2 6.87 -2.15 18.98
C ILE A 2 6.96 -3.25 20.05
N GLY A 3 5.83 -3.56 20.69
CA GLY A 3 5.76 -4.55 21.76
C GLY A 3 5.73 -5.99 21.25
N ALA A 4 5.99 -6.96 22.12
CA ALA A 4 6.08 -8.38 21.74
C ALA A 4 4.76 -9.01 21.26
N ARG A 5 3.62 -8.33 21.44
CA ARG A 5 2.29 -8.75 20.95
C ARG A 5 1.78 -7.87 19.82
N ASP A 6 2.54 -6.85 19.47
CA ASP A 6 2.17 -5.95 18.39
C ASP A 6 2.51 -6.60 17.06
N ILE A 7 1.87 -6.11 15.99
CA ILE A 7 2.12 -6.56 14.63
C ILE A 7 2.60 -5.37 13.80
N ALA A 8 3.81 -5.49 13.26
CA ALA A 8 4.44 -4.52 12.39
C ALA A 8 4.12 -4.82 10.92
N VAL A 9 3.46 -3.88 10.26
CA VAL A 9 3.07 -3.95 8.85
C VAL A 9 3.90 -2.92 8.08
N SER A 10 4.70 -3.33 7.11
CA SER A 10 5.53 -2.40 6.32
C SER A 10 5.09 -2.27 4.88
N CYS A 11 5.33 -1.10 4.31
CA CYS A 11 5.26 -0.85 2.87
C CYS A 11 6.48 -0.03 2.45
N ILE A 12 7.22 -0.55 1.47
CA ILE A 12 8.36 0.13 0.86
C ILE A 12 7.96 0.57 -0.55
N ALA A 13 7.81 1.87 -0.78
CA ALA A 13 7.40 2.40 -2.07
C ALA A 13 7.82 3.88 -2.23
N ARG A 14 7.78 4.39 -3.46
CA ARG A 14 7.68 5.85 -3.65
C ARG A 14 6.29 6.30 -3.20
N LEU A 15 6.24 7.22 -2.23
CA LEU A 15 5.00 7.66 -1.58
C LEU A 15 4.43 8.87 -2.35
N THR A 16 4.06 8.67 -3.61
CA THR A 16 3.41 9.70 -4.45
C THR A 16 1.96 9.30 -4.75
N PRO A 17 0.96 9.79 -4.00
CA PRO A 17 -0.41 9.26 -4.07
C PRO A 17 -1.07 9.43 -5.43
N ASP A 18 -0.74 10.53 -6.09
CA ASP A 18 -1.19 10.90 -7.43
C ASP A 18 -0.58 10.04 -8.55
N GLU A 19 0.49 9.30 -8.27
CA GLU A 19 1.21 8.47 -9.24
C GLU A 19 1.34 7.00 -8.81
N LYS A 20 1.18 6.70 -7.52
CA LYS A 20 1.65 5.47 -6.87
C LYS A 20 0.56 4.60 -6.24
N PHE A 21 -0.22 5.16 -5.33
CA PHE A 21 -1.37 4.48 -4.71
C PHE A 21 -2.12 5.43 -3.76
N ASP A 22 -3.42 5.21 -3.58
CA ASP A 22 -4.17 5.77 -2.45
C ASP A 22 -3.89 4.96 -1.17
N PRO A 23 -3.33 5.56 -0.10
CA PRO A 23 -3.07 4.84 1.16
C PRO A 23 -4.33 4.60 2.00
N PHE A 24 -5.43 5.31 1.73
CA PHE A 24 -6.59 5.31 2.63
C PHE A 24 -7.32 3.97 2.71
N PRO A 25 -7.47 3.18 1.62
CA PRO A 25 -7.97 1.81 1.73
C PRO A 25 -7.17 0.94 2.69
N LEU A 26 -5.84 1.06 2.70
CA LEU A 26 -4.98 0.33 3.64
C LEU A 26 -5.22 0.80 5.08
N PHE A 27 -5.36 2.11 5.30
CA PHE A 27 -5.63 2.64 6.64
C PHE A 27 -6.95 2.11 7.20
N LEU A 28 -8.01 2.18 6.40
CA LEU A 28 -9.33 1.68 6.79
C LEU A 28 -9.31 0.17 7.08
N ALA A 29 -8.58 -0.61 6.29
CA ALA A 29 -8.44 -2.04 6.52
C ALA A 29 -7.72 -2.35 7.84
N LEU A 30 -6.62 -1.64 8.13
CA LEU A 30 -5.88 -1.81 9.39
C LEU A 30 -6.73 -1.42 10.60
N GLU A 31 -7.48 -0.32 10.51
CA GLU A 31 -8.39 0.10 11.58
C GLU A 31 -9.51 -0.90 11.81
N ALA A 32 -10.10 -1.44 10.73
CA ALA A 32 -11.15 -2.44 10.84
C ALA A 32 -10.66 -3.75 11.51
N ALA A 33 -9.38 -4.10 11.30
CA ALA A 33 -8.75 -5.26 11.94
C ALA A 33 -8.25 -4.98 13.37
N ALA A 34 -7.99 -3.72 13.73
CA ALA A 34 -7.36 -3.35 15.00
C ALA A 34 -8.08 -3.89 16.26
N PRO A 35 -9.43 -3.92 16.36
CA PRO A 35 -10.11 -4.47 17.54
C PRO A 35 -9.79 -5.94 17.81
N GLN A 36 -9.53 -6.73 16.77
CA GLN A 36 -9.26 -8.16 16.89
C GLN A 36 -7.88 -8.39 17.52
N LEU A 37 -6.87 -7.62 17.09
CA LEU A 37 -5.53 -7.67 17.68
C LEU A 37 -5.52 -7.06 19.10
N ALA A 38 -6.27 -5.99 19.31
CA ALA A 38 -6.43 -5.37 20.64
C ALA A 38 -7.02 -6.35 21.67
N ALA A 39 -7.98 -7.19 21.27
CA ALA A 39 -8.54 -8.24 22.13
C ALA A 39 -7.50 -9.29 22.58
N LEU A 40 -6.41 -9.45 21.81
CA LEU A 40 -5.27 -10.30 22.16
C LEU A 40 -4.18 -9.54 22.95
N GLY A 41 -4.40 -8.25 23.22
CA GLY A 41 -3.49 -7.36 23.92
C GLY A 41 -2.33 -6.85 23.07
N GLY A 42 -2.52 -6.81 21.74
CA GLY A 42 -1.56 -6.27 20.77
C GLY A 42 -2.07 -5.03 20.05
N ARG A 43 -1.21 -4.42 19.23
CA ARG A 43 -1.54 -3.29 18.38
C ARG A 43 -0.88 -3.41 17.01
N PHE A 44 -1.53 -2.90 15.97
CA PHE A 44 -0.88 -2.74 14.67
C PHE A 44 0.02 -1.51 14.64
N HIS A 45 1.14 -1.63 13.92
CA HIS A 45 1.99 -0.52 13.54
C HIS A 45 2.19 -0.54 12.02
N LEU A 46 1.85 0.55 11.34
CA LEU A 46 2.17 0.75 9.93
C LEU A 46 3.50 1.49 9.80
N LEU A 47 4.44 0.89 9.06
CA LEU A 47 5.75 1.45 8.73
C LEU A 47 5.80 1.76 7.24
N PHE A 48 5.62 3.03 6.87
CA PHE A 48 5.91 3.49 5.52
C PHE A 48 7.38 3.84 5.39
N CYS A 49 8.08 3.17 4.48
CA CYS A 49 9.48 3.46 4.19
C CYS A 49 9.59 3.88 2.72
N GLY A 50 9.79 5.17 2.50
CA GLY A 50 9.65 5.71 1.16
C GLY A 50 9.97 7.18 1.09
N GLN A 51 10.05 7.69 -0.14
CA GLN A 51 10.26 9.10 -0.40
C GLN A 51 9.02 9.71 -1.01
N PHE A 52 8.63 10.88 -0.50
CA PHE A 52 7.60 11.73 -1.09
C PHE A 52 8.25 12.63 -2.13
N ARG A 53 7.78 12.60 -3.39
CA ARG A 53 8.25 13.54 -4.42
C ARG A 53 7.83 14.96 -4.08
N ASP A 54 6.60 15.13 -3.60
CA ASP A 54 6.09 16.37 -3.05
C ASP A 54 6.02 16.26 -1.52
N PRO A 55 6.80 17.04 -0.76
CA PRO A 55 6.86 16.96 0.69
C PRO A 55 5.53 17.31 1.39
N THR A 56 4.58 17.95 0.70
CA THR A 56 3.25 18.25 1.27
C THR A 56 2.41 16.99 1.53
N TRP A 57 2.74 15.87 0.89
CA TRP A 57 2.05 14.60 1.10
C TRP A 57 2.37 13.93 2.44
N SER A 58 3.57 14.13 2.99
CA SER A 58 3.94 13.56 4.30
C SER A 58 2.98 14.00 5.44
N PRO A 59 2.68 15.30 5.64
CA PRO A 59 1.69 15.70 6.63
C PRO A 59 0.26 15.26 6.28
N ALA A 60 -0.09 15.15 4.98
CA ALA A 60 -1.40 14.63 4.57
C ALA A 60 -1.58 13.14 4.93
N PHE A 61 -0.54 12.32 4.76
CA PHE A 61 -0.53 10.91 5.16
C PHE A 61 -0.64 10.77 6.66
N ALA A 62 0.14 11.56 7.42
CA ALA A 62 0.09 11.54 8.87
C ALA A 62 -1.31 11.95 9.40
N GLU A 63 -1.93 12.98 8.80
CA GLU A 63 -3.28 13.39 9.19
C GLU A 63 -4.34 12.36 8.77
N GLY A 64 -4.20 11.77 7.58
CA GLY A 64 -5.05 10.67 7.12
C GLY A 64 -4.98 9.47 8.06
N ALA A 65 -3.78 9.06 8.45
CA ALA A 65 -3.53 8.00 9.43
C ALA A 65 -4.22 8.29 10.76
N ARG A 66 -4.04 9.50 11.29
CA ARG A 66 -4.66 9.94 12.56
C ARG A 66 -6.19 9.89 12.51
N ARG A 67 -6.80 10.20 11.36
CA ARG A 67 -8.26 10.23 11.19
C ARG A 67 -8.86 8.87 10.88
N LEU A 68 -8.20 8.09 10.05
CA LEU A 68 -8.77 6.87 9.46
C LEU A 68 -8.35 5.60 10.20
N MET A 69 -7.24 5.63 10.94
CA MET A 69 -6.75 4.51 11.72
C MET A 69 -6.22 4.89 13.12
N PRO A 70 -7.03 5.56 13.97
CA PRO A 70 -6.59 5.99 15.30
C PRO A 70 -6.17 4.84 16.24
N GLY A 71 -6.62 3.61 15.98
CA GLY A 71 -6.21 2.41 16.71
C GLY A 71 -4.80 1.92 16.35
N VAL A 72 -4.20 2.41 15.27
CA VAL A 72 -2.96 1.91 14.66
C VAL A 72 -1.81 2.91 14.86
N GLY A 73 -0.60 2.43 15.15
CA GLY A 73 0.58 3.31 15.20
C GLY A 73 1.09 3.61 13.80
N TYR A 74 1.35 4.87 13.47
CA TYR A 74 1.90 5.30 12.17
C TYR A 74 3.37 5.70 12.29
N HIS A 75 4.22 5.13 11.43
CA HIS A 75 5.65 5.42 11.36
C HIS A 75 6.06 5.70 9.92
N GLN A 76 6.90 6.70 9.74
CA GLN A 76 7.45 7.08 8.44
C GLN A 76 8.98 7.04 8.50
N LEU A 77 9.60 6.38 7.53
CA LEU A 77 11.03 6.15 7.39
C LEU A 77 11.51 6.56 6.00
N ASP A 78 12.79 6.88 5.84
CA ASP A 78 13.40 7.28 4.58
C ASP A 78 13.73 6.05 3.71
N GLY A 79 12.98 5.89 2.63
CA GLY A 79 13.22 4.83 1.65
C GLY A 79 14.50 5.03 0.81
N GLY A 80 15.16 6.17 0.90
CA GLY A 80 16.48 6.42 0.30
C GLY A 80 17.65 5.91 1.14
N ASP A 81 17.43 5.63 2.43
CA ASP A 81 18.45 5.08 3.31
C ASP A 81 18.40 3.54 3.30
N ALA A 82 19.46 2.92 2.80
CA ALA A 82 19.57 1.46 2.73
C ALA A 82 19.50 0.77 4.11
N VAL A 83 19.98 1.44 5.17
CA VAL A 83 19.92 0.93 6.54
C VAL A 83 18.48 0.94 7.03
N GLU A 84 17.73 2.01 6.80
CA GLU A 84 16.32 2.08 7.19
C GLU A 84 15.48 1.06 6.41
N ARG A 85 15.66 0.94 5.09
CA ARG A 85 14.98 -0.08 4.28
C ARG A 85 15.17 -1.49 4.85
N LYS A 86 16.41 -1.86 5.16
CA LYS A 86 16.73 -3.17 5.73
C LYS A 86 16.14 -3.35 7.13
N SER A 87 16.19 -2.30 7.94
CA SER A 87 15.66 -2.31 9.31
C SER A 87 14.15 -2.49 9.31
N VAL A 88 13.43 -1.85 8.37
CA VAL A 88 11.98 -1.96 8.23
C VAL A 88 11.58 -3.39 7.89
N LEU A 89 12.22 -4.02 6.91
CA LEU A 89 11.97 -5.42 6.59
C LEU A 89 12.26 -6.35 7.78
N SER A 90 13.33 -6.09 8.51
CA SER A 90 13.73 -6.92 9.66
C SER A 90 12.83 -6.74 10.89
N ALA A 91 12.17 -5.59 11.01
CA ALA A 91 11.28 -5.25 12.12
C ALA A 91 9.81 -5.54 11.83
N SER A 92 9.49 -6.02 10.62
CA SER A 92 8.11 -6.26 10.17
C SER A 92 7.70 -7.71 10.38
N ASP A 93 6.39 -7.91 10.57
CA ASP A 93 5.74 -9.22 10.57
C ASP A 93 5.00 -9.48 9.26
N ILE A 94 4.54 -8.41 8.59
CA ILE A 94 3.78 -8.45 7.34
C ILE A 94 4.30 -7.35 6.41
N PHE A 95 4.45 -7.66 5.13
CA PHE A 95 4.71 -6.66 4.10
C PHE A 95 3.45 -6.43 3.26
N VAL A 96 3.06 -5.18 3.05
CA VAL A 96 1.94 -4.79 2.20
C VAL A 96 2.43 -3.97 1.02
N PHE A 97 1.88 -4.26 -0.15
CA PHE A 97 2.23 -3.58 -1.38
C PHE A 97 0.96 -3.24 -2.17
N PRO A 98 0.18 -2.24 -1.71
CA PRO A 98 -1.09 -1.84 -2.34
C PRO A 98 -0.89 -1.00 -3.62
N VAL A 99 0.30 -1.03 -4.23
CA VAL A 99 0.64 -0.23 -5.41
C VAL A 99 -0.07 -0.77 -6.64
N ASP A 100 -0.68 0.10 -7.42
CA ASP A 100 -1.59 -0.24 -8.54
C ASP A 100 -1.10 0.29 -9.90
N ASN A 101 0.22 0.54 -10.07
CA ASN A 101 0.76 1.05 -11.34
C ASN A 101 1.98 0.28 -11.90
N LEU A 102 2.07 0.34 -13.23
CA LEU A 102 3.08 -0.30 -14.08
C LEU A 102 4.54 0.19 -13.90
N GLN A 103 4.78 1.31 -13.21
CA GLN A 103 6.12 1.93 -13.08
C GLN A 103 6.92 1.42 -11.88
N GLU A 104 6.43 0.43 -11.16
CA GLU A 104 7.20 -0.38 -10.20
C GLU A 104 7.76 -1.59 -10.95
N THR A 105 8.66 -1.29 -11.89
CA THR A 105 8.97 -2.10 -13.10
C THR A 105 9.52 -3.51 -12.85
N PHE A 106 9.72 -3.97 -11.62
CA PHE A 106 10.28 -5.30 -11.36
C PHE A 106 9.76 -6.01 -10.10
N GLY A 107 8.85 -5.43 -9.32
CA GLY A 107 8.35 -6.04 -8.08
C GLY A 107 9.44 -6.33 -7.04
N LEU A 108 10.54 -5.57 -7.06
CA LEU A 108 11.71 -5.83 -6.21
C LEU A 108 11.39 -5.70 -4.72
N ALA A 109 10.53 -4.76 -4.32
CA ALA A 109 10.21 -4.56 -2.91
C ALA A 109 9.44 -5.77 -2.31
N PRO A 110 8.38 -6.31 -2.96
CA PRO A 110 7.81 -7.60 -2.57
C PRO A 110 8.83 -8.75 -2.55
N VAL A 111 9.73 -8.84 -3.53
CA VAL A 111 10.77 -9.89 -3.57
C VAL A 111 11.75 -9.77 -2.41
N GLU A 112 12.19 -8.56 -2.07
CA GLU A 112 13.05 -8.31 -0.91
C GLU A 112 12.34 -8.68 0.40
N ALA A 113 11.04 -8.37 0.52
CA ALA A 113 10.24 -8.77 1.68
C ALA A 113 10.10 -10.29 1.79
N MET A 114 9.86 -10.98 0.68
CA MET A 114 9.85 -12.45 0.64
C MET A 114 11.22 -13.04 0.99
N ALA A 115 12.32 -12.44 0.53
CA ALA A 115 13.68 -12.85 0.88
C ALA A 115 13.98 -12.61 2.37
N ALA A 116 13.33 -11.63 3.00
CA ALA A 116 13.34 -11.42 4.45
C ALA A 116 12.42 -12.38 5.22
N GLY A 117 11.70 -13.27 4.52
CA GLY A 117 10.79 -14.24 5.12
C GLY A 117 9.42 -13.69 5.50
N LEU A 118 9.06 -12.50 5.01
CA LEU A 118 7.78 -11.86 5.33
C LEU A 118 6.66 -12.43 4.46
N PRO A 119 5.49 -12.73 5.04
CA PRO A 119 4.27 -12.87 4.25
C PRO A 119 3.94 -11.53 3.57
N VAL A 120 3.62 -11.59 2.27
CA VAL A 120 3.31 -10.39 1.48
C VAL A 120 1.80 -10.28 1.21
N ILE A 121 1.23 -9.08 1.29
CA ILE A 121 -0.14 -8.78 0.83
C ILE A 121 -0.04 -7.77 -0.30
N VAL A 122 -0.41 -8.15 -1.51
CA VAL A 122 -0.24 -7.32 -2.71
C VAL A 122 -1.57 -7.13 -3.44
N SER A 123 -1.69 -6.04 -4.21
CA SER A 123 -2.77 -5.86 -5.19
C SER A 123 -2.71 -6.95 -6.27
N ASP A 124 -3.85 -7.46 -6.73
CA ASP A 124 -3.93 -8.42 -7.85
C ASP A 124 -3.76 -7.69 -9.21
N TRP A 125 -2.60 -7.05 -9.37
CA TRP A 125 -2.19 -6.37 -10.60
C TRP A 125 -1.20 -7.23 -11.40
N ASP A 126 -1.21 -7.09 -12.73
CA ASP A 126 -0.72 -8.10 -13.70
C ASP A 126 0.77 -8.51 -13.55
N GLY A 127 1.59 -7.74 -12.83
CA GLY A 127 3.00 -8.05 -12.55
C GLY A 127 3.28 -8.92 -11.32
N MET A 128 2.27 -9.21 -10.48
CA MET A 128 2.46 -9.92 -9.20
C MET A 128 1.99 -11.39 -9.22
N LYS A 129 1.31 -11.81 -10.29
CA LYS A 129 0.73 -13.16 -10.42
C LYS A 129 1.78 -14.27 -10.47
N ASP A 130 2.98 -13.96 -10.96
CA ASP A 130 4.06 -14.94 -11.10
C ASP A 130 4.91 -15.10 -9.83
N THR A 131 4.88 -14.13 -8.90
CA THR A 131 5.78 -14.08 -7.74
C THR A 131 5.06 -14.36 -6.41
N VAL A 132 3.76 -14.02 -6.30
CA VAL A 132 3.00 -14.18 -5.05
C VAL A 132 2.00 -15.32 -5.17
N THR A 133 2.43 -16.50 -4.70
CA THR A 133 1.61 -17.71 -4.56
C THR A 133 0.91 -17.75 -3.19
N ASP A 134 -0.10 -18.63 -3.05
CA ASP A 134 -0.88 -18.80 -1.82
C ASP A 134 -0.02 -19.24 -0.61
N THR A 135 1.19 -19.75 -0.84
CA THR A 135 2.13 -20.14 0.21
C THR A 135 3.09 -19.02 0.62
N THR A 136 3.18 -17.96 -0.17
CA THR A 136 4.11 -16.84 0.02
C THR A 136 3.41 -15.53 0.39
N GLY A 137 2.09 -15.42 0.20
CA GLY A 137 1.33 -14.22 0.51
C GLY A 137 -0.14 -14.25 0.08
N PHE A 138 -0.84 -13.14 0.25
CA PHE A 138 -2.22 -12.94 -0.18
C PHE A 138 -2.28 -11.91 -1.31
N ARG A 139 -2.98 -12.25 -2.40
CA ARG A 139 -3.34 -11.30 -3.46
C ARG A 139 -4.75 -10.79 -3.20
N ILE A 140 -4.90 -9.47 -3.07
CA ILE A 140 -6.20 -8.84 -2.85
C ILE A 140 -6.77 -8.45 -4.22
N PRO A 141 -7.97 -8.96 -4.62
CA PRO A 141 -8.54 -8.69 -5.93
C PRO A 141 -8.64 -7.19 -6.24
N THR A 142 -8.00 -6.76 -7.33
CA THR A 142 -8.17 -5.43 -7.90
C THR A 142 -9.21 -5.52 -9.01
N GLU A 143 -10.49 -5.26 -8.72
CA GLU A 143 -11.48 -5.16 -9.80
C GLU A 143 -11.22 -3.90 -10.63
N MET A 144 -10.80 -4.07 -11.89
CA MET A 144 -10.93 -2.99 -12.89
C MET A 144 -12.40 -2.56 -12.96
N ALA A 145 -12.62 -1.27 -13.21
CA ALA A 145 -13.97 -0.70 -13.37
C ALA A 145 -14.87 -1.62 -14.21
N ARG A 146 -16.13 -1.81 -13.79
CA ARG A 146 -17.17 -2.48 -14.59
C ARG A 146 -17.08 -2.02 -16.05
N ALA A 147 -17.13 -2.97 -16.99
CA ALA A 147 -17.09 -2.69 -18.44
C ALA A 147 -18.08 -1.56 -18.77
N GLY A 148 -17.54 -0.41 -19.18
CA GLY A 148 -18.28 0.85 -19.33
C GLY A 148 -17.61 2.05 -18.63
N ALA A 149 -17.27 1.92 -17.35
CA ALA A 149 -16.60 2.99 -16.60
C ALA A 149 -15.12 3.12 -16.99
N ALA A 150 -14.41 2.00 -17.16
CA ALA A 150 -13.03 1.98 -17.65
C ALA A 150 -12.95 2.51 -19.09
N THR A 151 -13.89 2.12 -19.96
CA THR A 151 -13.97 2.59 -21.34
C THR A 151 -14.19 4.10 -21.40
N HIS A 152 -15.07 4.65 -20.55
CA HIS A 152 -15.31 6.09 -20.48
C HIS A 152 -14.06 6.86 -19.98
N ILE A 153 -13.36 6.35 -18.96
CA ILE A 153 -12.14 6.96 -18.41
C ILE A 153 -11.00 6.91 -19.45
N SER A 154 -10.82 5.78 -20.15
CA SER A 154 -9.84 5.66 -21.23
C SER A 154 -10.17 6.53 -22.45
N LEU A 155 -11.45 6.67 -22.82
CA LEU A 155 -11.88 7.54 -23.93
C LEU A 155 -11.64 9.02 -23.61
N ARG A 156 -11.78 9.45 -22.35
CA ARG A 156 -11.49 10.83 -21.93
C ARG A 156 -10.00 11.13 -21.98
N HIS A 157 -9.14 10.17 -21.63
CA HIS A 157 -7.70 10.31 -21.79
C HIS A 157 -7.29 10.32 -23.27
N LEU A 158 -7.73 9.34 -24.06
CA LEU A 158 -7.43 9.24 -25.50
C LEU A 158 -7.99 10.43 -26.29
N GLY A 159 -9.10 11.01 -25.84
CA GLY A 159 -9.70 12.23 -26.39
C GLY A 159 -9.05 13.53 -25.88
N GLY A 160 -7.97 13.46 -25.09
CA GLY A 160 -7.26 14.62 -24.55
C GLY A 160 -8.07 15.45 -23.54
N THR A 161 -9.20 14.93 -23.07
CA THR A 161 -10.08 15.58 -22.10
C THR A 161 -9.52 15.48 -20.68
N ASP A 162 -8.89 14.36 -20.36
CA ASP A 162 -8.22 14.12 -19.07
C ASP A 162 -6.71 13.96 -19.29
N SER A 163 -5.92 14.66 -18.47
CA SER A 163 -4.47 14.47 -18.43
C SER A 163 -4.13 13.06 -17.96
N TYR A 164 -2.91 12.59 -18.26
CA TYR A 164 -2.47 11.27 -17.84
C TYR A 164 -2.56 11.06 -16.31
N LEU A 165 -2.34 12.11 -15.52
CA LEU A 165 -2.50 12.07 -14.06
C LEU A 165 -3.97 11.96 -13.62
N GLN A 166 -4.88 12.64 -14.33
CA GLN A 166 -6.33 12.53 -14.06
C GLN A 166 -6.86 11.14 -14.41
N TYR A 167 -6.36 10.56 -15.51
CA TYR A 167 -6.66 9.20 -15.92
C TYR A 167 -6.24 8.17 -14.85
N LEU A 168 -5.00 8.29 -14.34
CA LEU A 168 -4.49 7.39 -13.31
C LEU A 168 -5.21 7.55 -11.96
N GLY A 169 -5.49 8.78 -11.52
CA GLY A 169 -6.22 9.03 -10.28
C GLY A 169 -7.64 8.46 -10.29
N GLN A 170 -8.34 8.54 -11.43
CA GLN A 170 -9.67 7.95 -11.60
C GLN A 170 -9.63 6.41 -11.59
N LEU A 171 -8.54 5.81 -12.08
CA LEU A 171 -8.33 4.36 -12.06
C LEU A 171 -8.04 3.85 -10.65
N SER A 172 -7.19 4.54 -9.89
CA SER A 172 -6.81 4.14 -8.53
C SER A 172 -7.99 4.19 -7.54
N ALA A 173 -8.90 5.16 -7.72
CA ALA A 173 -10.10 5.33 -6.91
C ALA A 173 -11.15 4.20 -7.04
N LEU A 174 -10.94 3.23 -7.94
CA LEU A 174 -11.85 2.10 -8.16
C LEU A 174 -11.53 0.87 -7.29
N THR A 175 -10.51 0.96 -6.42
CA THR A 175 -10.12 -0.11 -5.51
C THR A 175 -11.22 -0.38 -4.48
N ARG A 176 -11.88 -1.55 -4.55
CA ARG A 176 -12.94 -1.95 -3.61
C ARG A 176 -12.34 -2.31 -2.24
N THR A 177 -12.73 -1.60 -1.19
CA THR A 177 -12.70 -2.12 0.18
C THR A 177 -13.90 -3.06 0.35
N GLY A 178 -13.67 -4.30 0.77
CA GLY A 178 -14.63 -5.42 0.68
C GLY A 178 -16.01 -5.23 1.32
N GLY A 179 -16.92 -6.13 0.96
CA GLY A 179 -18.23 -6.32 1.60
C GLY A 179 -18.32 -7.64 2.37
#